data_AF-A0A4U9HX36-F1
#
_entry.id   AF-A0A4U9HX36-F1
#
_cell.length_a   1.000
_cell.length_b   1.000
_cell.length_c   1.000
_cell.angle_alpha   90.00
_cell.angle_beta   90.00
_cell.angle_gamma   90.00
#
_symmetry.space_group_name_H-M   'P 1'
#
loop_
_entity.id
_entity.type
_entity.pdbx_description
1 polymer ?
#
loop_
_entity_poly.entity_id
_entity_poly.type
_entity_poly.pdbx_seq_one_letter_code
_entity_poly.pdbx_strand_id
1 'polypeptide(L)'
;MAEATFSVPQLTSLVDADLAWQDNQGQLVMVERESGEPLLDLPWQITPEQLTISDGRWHWDQAGIPLSGRLGLKIDNWQQGTENAVVSGRMNVLTQGDAGKGNAVLTFGPGKLSMDNSAMPLQLTGVAKQNDLILYVGLPAMLTGSLAEPRLAFAPGALLRSRGRIIDSLNIDEVRWPLAGVVLTRKGIDGRLQAILRAHEREMGDFHPASWTAGPVTSCRTAGYGSGATGERATSPQCRPAGMWQGEGSGATA
;
A
#
# COMPACT_ATOMS: atom_id res chain seq x y z
N MET A 1 18.90 -26.65 -5.87
CA MET A 1 17.71 -26.02 -6.47
C MET A 1 16.47 -26.65 -5.87
N ALA A 2 15.42 -25.87 -5.69
CA ALA A 2 14.12 -26.31 -5.20
C ALA A 2 13.02 -25.57 -5.97
N GLU A 3 11.90 -26.24 -6.21
CA GLU A 3 10.79 -25.74 -7.01
C GLU A 3 9.48 -25.91 -6.22
N ALA A 4 8.57 -24.95 -6.34
CA ALA A 4 7.26 -25.02 -5.71
C ALA A 4 6.20 -24.31 -6.56
N THR A 5 4.97 -24.83 -6.52
CA THR A 5 3.79 -24.17 -7.11
C THR A 5 2.78 -23.84 -6.02
N PHE A 6 2.25 -22.62 -5.99
CA PHE A 6 1.23 -22.22 -5.02
C PHE A 6 0.26 -21.18 -5.57
N SER A 7 -0.89 -21.05 -4.92
CA SER A 7 -1.85 -19.98 -5.18
C SER A 7 -1.49 -18.75 -4.36
N VAL A 8 -1.48 -17.58 -5.00
CA VAL A 8 -1.32 -16.29 -4.35
C VAL A 8 -2.69 -15.62 -4.29
N PRO A 9 -3.20 -15.19 -3.11
CA PRO A 9 -4.58 -14.71 -2.97
C PRO A 9 -4.99 -13.54 -3.87
N GLN A 10 -4.02 -12.77 -4.37
CA GLN A 10 -4.26 -11.62 -5.24
C GLN A 10 -4.14 -11.95 -6.73
N LEU A 11 -3.66 -13.14 -7.09
CA LEU A 11 -3.50 -13.59 -8.47
C LEU A 11 -4.52 -14.69 -8.75
N THR A 12 -5.10 -14.65 -9.95
CA THR A 12 -6.02 -15.69 -10.40
C THR A 12 -5.28 -16.94 -10.87
N SER A 13 -4.06 -16.79 -11.39
CA SER A 13 -3.23 -17.92 -11.81
C SER A 13 -2.33 -18.45 -10.68
N LEU A 14 -1.85 -19.67 -10.88
CA LEU A 14 -0.83 -20.27 -10.02
C LEU A 14 0.52 -19.59 -10.25
N VAL A 15 1.34 -19.57 -9.20
CA VAL A 15 2.71 -19.07 -9.25
C VAL A 15 3.67 -20.24 -9.11
N ASP A 16 4.61 -20.33 -10.04
CA ASP A 16 5.77 -21.21 -9.95
C ASP A 16 6.94 -20.43 -9.35
N ALA A 17 7.61 -21.04 -8.39
CA ALA A 17 8.73 -20.45 -7.65
C ALA A 17 9.96 -21.36 -7.73
N ASP A 18 11.05 -20.80 -8.22
CA ASP A 18 12.34 -21.47 -8.40
C ASP A 18 13.36 -20.86 -7.45
N LEU A 19 13.94 -21.69 -6.59
CA LEU A 19 15.01 -21.32 -5.68
C LEU A 19 16.31 -22.01 -6.13
N ALA A 20 17.24 -21.21 -6.64
CA ALA A 20 18.60 -21.65 -6.96
C ALA A 20 19.59 -21.10 -5.93
N TRP A 21 20.57 -21.91 -5.53
CA TRP A 21 21.63 -21.47 -4.62
C TRP A 21 22.92 -22.24 -4.86
N GLN A 22 24.03 -21.57 -4.57
CA GLN A 22 25.36 -22.12 -4.55
C GLN A 22 26.15 -21.42 -3.44
N ASP A 23 26.74 -22.21 -2.55
CA ASP A 23 27.48 -21.73 -1.38
C ASP A 23 26.65 -20.73 -0.55
N ASN A 24 27.08 -19.46 -0.54
CA ASN A 24 26.52 -18.41 0.29
C ASN A 24 25.69 -17.40 -0.52
N GLN A 25 25.26 -17.75 -1.72
CA GLN A 25 24.45 -16.91 -2.57
C GLN A 25 23.42 -17.71 -3.36
N GLY A 26 22.39 -17.03 -3.84
CA GLY A 26 21.36 -17.66 -4.66
C GLY A 26 20.39 -16.65 -5.23
N GLN A 27 19.32 -17.18 -5.81
CA GLN A 27 18.30 -16.41 -6.47
C GLN A 27 16.95 -17.10 -6.27
N LEU A 28 15.94 -16.31 -5.88
CA LEU A 28 14.55 -16.73 -5.87
C LEU A 28 13.85 -16.04 -7.03
N VAL A 29 13.29 -16.82 -7.95
CA VAL A 29 12.48 -16.33 -9.06
C VAL A 29 11.05 -16.83 -8.89
N MET A 30 10.07 -15.95 -9.10
CA MET A 30 8.65 -16.30 -9.14
C MET A 30 8.04 -15.84 -10.44
N VAL A 31 7.28 -16.74 -11.08
CA VAL A 31 6.67 -16.52 -12.39
C VAL A 31 5.21 -16.96 -12.32
N GLU A 32 4.32 -16.17 -12.92
CA GLU A 32 2.94 -16.59 -13.11
C GLU A 32 2.87 -17.71 -14.16
N ARG A 33 2.28 -18.86 -13.80
CA ARG A 33 2.35 -20.08 -14.61
C ARG A 33 1.70 -19.95 -15.98
N GLU A 34 0.59 -19.23 -16.09
CA GLU A 34 -0.15 -19.11 -17.34
C GLU A 34 0.45 -18.09 -18.30
N SER A 35 0.79 -16.89 -17.80
CA SER A 35 1.31 -15.79 -18.62
C SER A 35 2.82 -15.90 -18.85
N GLY A 36 3.55 -16.58 -17.97
CA GLY A 36 5.01 -16.57 -17.93
C GLY A 36 5.59 -15.24 -17.43
N GLU A 37 4.77 -14.36 -16.84
CA GLU A 37 5.21 -13.05 -16.38
C GLU A 37 6.05 -13.15 -15.10
N PRO A 38 7.28 -12.57 -15.05
CA PRO A 38 8.11 -12.60 -13.87
C PRO A 38 7.56 -11.64 -12.81
N LEU A 39 7.15 -12.20 -11.67
CA LEU A 39 6.59 -11.46 -10.54
C LEU A 39 7.69 -10.99 -9.59
N LEU A 40 8.71 -11.82 -9.39
CA LEU A 40 9.76 -11.56 -8.43
C LEU A 40 11.08 -12.18 -8.89
N ASP A 41 12.17 -11.44 -8.69
CA ASP A 41 13.53 -11.92 -8.85
C ASP A 41 14.37 -11.34 -7.71
N LEU A 42 14.76 -12.17 -6.75
CA LEU A 42 15.54 -11.78 -5.58
C LEU A 42 16.89 -12.49 -5.58
N PRO A 43 17.96 -11.86 -6.08
CA PRO A 43 19.32 -12.31 -5.83
C PRO A 43 19.67 -12.05 -4.37
N TRP A 44 20.08 -13.08 -3.66
CA TRP A 44 20.43 -13.00 -2.25
C TRP A 44 21.85 -13.48 -1.99
N GLN A 45 22.46 -12.91 -0.96
CA GLN A 45 23.73 -13.35 -0.39
C GLN A 45 23.58 -13.49 1.12
N ILE A 46 24.30 -14.45 1.69
CA ILE A 46 24.22 -14.77 3.11
C ILE A 46 25.62 -14.95 3.69
N THR A 47 25.76 -14.58 4.96
CA THR A 47 26.91 -14.78 5.82
C THR A 47 26.38 -15.19 7.19
N PRO A 48 27.23 -15.64 8.14
CA PRO A 48 26.74 -15.95 9.48
C PRO A 48 26.03 -14.77 10.17
N GLU A 49 26.45 -13.54 9.86
CA GLU A 49 25.94 -12.33 10.48
C GLU A 49 24.83 -11.65 9.67
N GLN A 50 24.74 -11.87 8.36
CA GLN A 50 23.94 -11.03 7.48
C GLN A 50 23.31 -11.78 6.31
N LEU A 51 22.06 -11.45 5.98
CA LEU A 51 21.40 -11.75 4.71
C LEU A 51 21.15 -10.45 3.96
N THR A 52 21.45 -10.42 2.66
CA THR A 52 21.23 -9.25 1.80
C THR A 52 20.54 -9.60 0.50
N ILE A 53 19.70 -8.69 0.02
CA ILE A 53 19.19 -8.62 -1.34
C ILE A 53 19.55 -7.22 -1.85
N SER A 54 20.31 -7.12 -2.94
CA SER A 54 20.88 -5.83 -3.37
C SER A 54 20.19 -5.22 -4.58
N ASP A 55 19.67 -6.05 -5.50
CA ASP A 55 18.98 -5.60 -6.72
C ASP A 55 17.76 -6.49 -6.99
N GLY A 56 16.96 -6.75 -5.95
CA GLY A 56 15.71 -7.47 -6.10
C GLY A 56 14.78 -6.71 -7.06
N ARG A 57 14.09 -7.43 -7.93
CA ARG A 57 13.12 -6.90 -8.89
C ARG A 57 11.78 -7.49 -8.62
N TRP A 58 10.76 -6.68 -8.79
CA TRP A 58 9.40 -7.11 -8.54
C TRP A 58 8.43 -6.46 -9.49
N HIS A 59 7.34 -7.16 -9.76
CA HIS A 59 6.24 -6.74 -10.59
C HIS A 59 4.93 -7.34 -10.07
N TRP A 60 3.91 -6.51 -9.93
CA TRP A 60 2.55 -6.92 -9.61
C TRP A 60 1.55 -6.01 -10.31
N ASP A 61 0.47 -6.59 -10.83
CA ASP A 61 -0.72 -5.83 -11.18
C ASP A 61 -1.67 -5.77 -9.97
N GLN A 62 -1.81 -4.58 -9.39
CA GLN A 62 -2.79 -4.34 -8.33
C GLN A 62 -4.01 -3.64 -8.90
N ALA A 63 -5.09 -4.39 -9.12
CA ALA A 63 -6.38 -3.85 -9.57
C ALA A 63 -6.30 -3.03 -10.87
N GLY A 64 -5.52 -3.50 -11.84
CA GLY A 64 -5.30 -2.85 -13.14
C GLY A 64 -4.21 -1.78 -13.11
N ILE A 65 -3.40 -1.73 -12.05
CA ILE A 65 -2.29 -0.80 -11.90
C ILE A 65 -1.00 -1.63 -11.94
N PRO A 66 -0.21 -1.55 -13.03
CA PRO A 66 1.08 -2.21 -13.07
C PRO A 66 2.03 -1.50 -12.10
N LEU A 67 2.38 -2.21 -11.03
CA LEU A 67 3.36 -1.80 -10.05
C LEU A 67 4.63 -2.60 -10.29
N SER A 68 5.76 -1.92 -10.34
CA SER A 68 7.05 -2.59 -10.44
C SER A 68 8.12 -1.85 -9.68
N GLY A 69 9.25 -2.47 -9.45
CA GLY A 69 10.39 -1.72 -8.99
C GLY A 69 11.53 -2.57 -8.50
N ARG A 70 12.27 -1.99 -7.56
CA ARG A 70 13.48 -2.58 -7.02
C ARG A 70 13.43 -2.69 -5.52
N LEU A 71 14.05 -3.72 -4.97
CA LEU A 71 14.12 -4.01 -3.55
C LEU A 71 15.58 -4.20 -3.13
N GLY A 72 16.01 -3.37 -2.19
CA GLY A 72 17.17 -3.62 -1.36
C GLY A 72 16.71 -4.05 0.03
N LEU A 73 17.21 -5.17 0.54
CA LEU A 73 16.94 -5.71 1.86
C LEU A 73 18.25 -6.10 2.53
N LYS A 74 18.35 -5.82 3.83
CA LYS A 74 19.44 -6.27 4.68
C LYS A 74 18.86 -6.76 6.00
N ILE A 75 19.28 -7.93 6.43
CA ILE A 75 18.92 -8.53 7.71
C ILE A 75 20.21 -8.89 8.44
N ASP A 76 20.53 -8.13 9.48
CA ASP A 76 21.64 -8.43 10.39
C ASP A 76 21.18 -9.38 11.51
N ASN A 77 22.10 -10.20 12.04
CA ASN A 77 21.88 -11.17 13.12
C ASN A 77 20.79 -12.20 12.84
N TRP A 78 20.57 -12.57 11.57
CA TRP A 78 19.47 -13.45 11.17
C TRP A 78 19.54 -14.85 11.82
N GLN A 79 20.74 -15.37 12.08
CA GLN A 79 20.93 -16.67 12.77
C GLN A 79 20.56 -16.65 14.25
N GLN A 80 20.45 -15.46 14.86
CA GLN A 80 20.07 -15.31 16.26
C GLN A 80 18.54 -15.31 16.46
N GLY A 81 17.78 -15.62 15.40
CA GLY A 81 16.32 -15.65 15.40
C GLY A 81 15.70 -14.29 15.07
N THR A 82 14.40 -14.30 14.74
CA THR A 82 13.63 -13.12 14.33
C THR A 82 13.64 -11.99 15.37
N GLU A 83 13.70 -12.36 16.65
CA GLU A 83 13.69 -11.40 17.77
C GLU A 83 14.99 -10.60 17.90
N ASN A 84 16.09 -11.12 17.37
CA ASN A 84 17.41 -10.48 17.39
C ASN A 84 17.80 -9.92 16.02
N ALA A 85 17.12 -10.35 14.96
CA ALA A 85 17.34 -9.88 13.61
C ALA A 85 17.00 -8.38 13.48
N VAL A 86 17.90 -7.63 12.84
CA VAL A 86 17.67 -6.21 12.51
C VAL A 86 17.48 -6.09 11.02
N VAL A 87 16.27 -5.71 10.63
CA VAL A 87 15.86 -5.59 9.24
C VAL A 87 15.94 -4.13 8.80
N SER A 88 16.48 -3.89 7.60
CA SER A 88 16.46 -2.59 6.94
C SER A 88 16.39 -2.74 5.43
N GLY A 89 15.92 -1.71 4.74
CA GLY A 89 15.87 -1.76 3.29
C GLY A 89 15.15 -0.61 2.64
N ARG A 90 15.05 -0.71 1.33
CA ARG A 90 14.44 0.28 0.46
C ARG A 90 13.75 -0.43 -0.70
N MET A 91 12.48 -0.12 -0.89
CA MET A 91 11.69 -0.57 -2.01
C MET A 91 11.31 0.64 -2.86
N ASN A 92 11.67 0.61 -4.13
CA ASN A 92 11.18 1.54 -5.13
C ASN A 92 9.90 0.98 -5.75
N VAL A 93 8.91 1.85 -5.95
CA VAL A 93 7.60 1.56 -6.56
C VAL A 93 7.42 2.50 -7.73
N LEU A 94 7.46 1.95 -8.93
CA LEU A 94 7.12 2.61 -10.17
C LEU A 94 5.65 2.34 -10.47
N THR A 95 4.90 3.40 -10.74
CA THR A 95 3.53 3.32 -11.23
C THR A 95 3.47 3.92 -12.64
N GLN A 96 2.56 3.41 -13.47
CA GLN A 96 2.30 3.97 -14.79
C GLN A 96 0.80 4.22 -14.93
N GLY A 97 0.44 5.43 -15.38
CA GLY A 97 -0.93 5.80 -15.73
C GLY A 97 -0.94 6.83 -16.85
N ASP A 98 -2.13 7.35 -17.21
CA ASP A 98 -2.29 8.29 -18.32
C ASP A 98 -1.51 9.60 -18.11
N ALA A 99 -1.38 10.07 -16.87
CA ALA A 99 -0.54 11.20 -16.49
C ALA A 99 0.99 10.91 -16.50
N GLY A 100 1.40 9.73 -16.99
CA GLY A 100 2.78 9.28 -17.12
C GLY A 100 3.28 8.43 -15.95
N LYS A 101 4.61 8.30 -15.82
CA LYS A 101 5.26 7.50 -14.78
C LYS A 101 5.27 8.22 -13.43
N GLY A 102 4.97 7.48 -12.36
CA GLY A 102 5.15 7.86 -10.96
C GLY A 102 6.28 7.04 -10.34
N ASN A 103 6.91 7.59 -9.30
CA ASN A 103 7.89 6.90 -8.49
C ASN A 103 7.68 7.20 -7.02
N ALA A 104 7.40 6.16 -6.23
CA ALA A 104 7.37 6.19 -4.79
C ALA A 104 8.47 5.30 -4.22
N VAL A 105 8.94 5.63 -3.03
CA VAL A 105 10.03 4.95 -2.34
C VAL A 105 9.57 4.67 -0.92
N LEU A 106 9.53 3.40 -0.56
CA LEU A 106 9.40 2.95 0.81
C LEU A 106 10.79 2.65 1.37
N THR A 107 11.20 3.35 2.42
CA THR A 107 12.33 2.95 3.26
C THR A 107 11.82 2.33 4.54
N PHE A 108 12.49 1.28 5.01
CA PHE A 108 12.12 0.58 6.23
C PHE A 108 13.35 0.23 7.05
N GLY A 109 13.19 0.28 8.37
CA GLY A 109 14.25 0.01 9.32
C GLY A 109 15.33 1.11 9.39
N PRO A 110 16.41 0.86 10.15
CA PRO A 110 16.68 -0.35 10.92
C PRO A 110 15.62 -0.60 12.00
N GLY A 111 15.13 -1.83 12.11
CA GLY A 111 14.09 -2.20 13.05
C GLY A 111 13.92 -3.70 13.19
N LYS A 112 13.05 -4.12 14.11
CA LYS A 112 12.76 -5.53 14.37
C LYS A 112 11.39 -5.93 13.83
N LEU A 113 11.31 -7.13 13.27
CA LEU A 113 10.05 -7.81 12.92
C LEU A 113 9.95 -9.06 13.80
N SER A 114 8.93 -9.09 14.66
CA SER A 114 8.84 -10.04 15.78
C SER A 114 7.46 -10.72 15.81
N MET A 115 7.42 -11.94 16.34
CA MET A 115 6.16 -12.63 16.57
C MET A 115 5.42 -12.11 17.81
N ASP A 116 6.09 -11.36 18.67
CA ASP A 116 5.50 -10.75 19.87
C ASP A 116 5.23 -9.26 19.63
N ASN A 117 6.28 -8.49 19.34
CA ASN A 117 6.16 -7.06 19.13
C ASN A 117 7.27 -6.52 18.22
N SER A 118 6.87 -6.17 17.01
CA SER A 118 7.72 -5.50 16.04
C SER A 118 7.99 -4.06 16.44
N ALA A 119 9.12 -3.53 15.99
CA ALA A 119 9.46 -2.12 16.11
C ALA A 119 10.19 -1.71 14.83
N MET A 120 9.40 -1.34 13.81
CA MET A 120 9.89 -1.14 12.46
C MET A 120 9.50 0.26 11.95
N PRO A 121 10.45 1.22 11.88
CA PRO A 121 10.20 2.51 11.29
C PRO A 121 10.04 2.38 9.77
N LEU A 122 9.10 3.12 9.21
CA LEU A 122 8.77 3.11 7.78
C LEU A 122 8.63 4.55 7.29
N GLN A 123 9.01 4.79 6.04
CA GLN A 123 8.77 6.07 5.37
C GLN A 123 8.49 5.84 3.89
N LEU A 124 7.25 6.14 3.48
CA LEU A 124 6.85 6.16 2.08
C LEU A 124 6.87 7.59 1.54
N THR A 125 7.64 7.83 0.49
CA THR A 125 7.79 9.17 -0.13
C THR A 125 7.72 9.10 -1.64
N GLY A 126 7.28 10.17 -2.30
CA GLY A 126 7.31 10.29 -3.75
C GLY A 126 5.93 10.54 -4.35
N VAL A 127 5.76 10.09 -5.59
CA VAL A 127 4.57 10.37 -6.40
C VAL A 127 4.07 9.08 -7.02
N ALA A 128 2.79 8.79 -6.85
CA ALA A 128 2.10 7.78 -7.64
C ALA A 128 1.15 8.47 -8.61
N LYS A 129 0.97 7.87 -9.79
CA LYS A 129 0.06 8.36 -10.82
C LYS A 129 -0.85 7.23 -11.25
N GLN A 130 -2.14 7.54 -11.37
CA GLN A 130 -3.19 6.63 -11.83
C GLN A 130 -4.18 7.45 -12.65
N ASN A 131 -4.32 7.13 -13.94
CA ASN A 131 -5.14 7.90 -14.89
C ASN A 131 -4.82 9.42 -14.78
N ASP A 132 -5.83 10.25 -14.53
CA ASP A 132 -5.70 11.70 -14.31
C ASP A 132 -5.38 12.11 -12.86
N LEU A 133 -5.25 11.13 -11.94
CA LEU A 133 -4.96 11.36 -10.52
C LEU A 133 -3.45 11.29 -10.26
N ILE A 134 -2.94 12.32 -9.59
CA ILE A 134 -1.57 12.39 -9.08
C ILE A 134 -1.62 12.38 -7.56
N LEU A 135 -0.95 11.41 -6.95
CA LEU A 135 -0.82 11.24 -5.51
C LEU A 135 0.60 11.63 -5.08
N TYR A 136 0.73 12.54 -4.13
CA TYR A 136 1.98 12.89 -3.48
C TYR A 136 1.99 12.30 -2.08
N VAL A 137 2.96 11.43 -1.80
CA VAL A 137 3.06 10.70 -0.54
C VAL A 137 4.23 11.22 0.29
N GLY A 138 3.96 11.49 1.57
CA GLY A 138 4.96 11.72 2.60
C GLY A 138 4.46 11.10 3.89
N LEU A 139 4.66 9.79 4.05
CA LEU A 139 4.04 8.97 5.08
C LEU A 139 5.12 8.30 5.95
N PRO A 140 5.69 9.01 6.95
CA PRO A 140 6.41 8.37 8.03
C PRO A 140 5.44 7.57 8.91
N ALA A 141 5.83 6.38 9.31
CA ALA A 141 5.02 5.49 10.12
C ALA A 141 5.89 4.57 10.97
N MET A 142 5.26 3.92 11.95
CA MET A 142 5.85 2.89 12.78
C MET A 142 4.99 1.63 12.69
N LEU A 143 5.59 0.53 12.27
CA LEU A 143 4.98 -0.79 12.31
C LEU A 143 5.33 -1.45 13.65
N THR A 144 4.29 -1.81 14.40
CA THR A 144 4.35 -2.39 15.75
C THR A 144 3.41 -3.59 15.88
N GLY A 145 3.44 -4.28 17.02
CA GLY A 145 2.66 -5.49 17.24
C GLY A 145 3.30 -6.73 16.60
N SER A 146 2.69 -7.88 16.81
CA SER A 146 3.17 -9.14 16.23
C SER A 146 3.02 -9.15 14.71
N LEU A 147 3.84 -9.94 14.02
CA LEU A 147 3.65 -10.20 12.58
C LEU A 147 2.27 -10.80 12.24
N ALA A 148 1.62 -11.47 13.20
CA ALA A 148 0.26 -11.99 13.04
C ALA A 148 -0.82 -10.90 13.16
N GLU A 149 -0.59 -9.89 14.00
CA GLU A 149 -1.48 -8.76 14.24
C GLU A 149 -0.76 -7.40 14.13
N PRO A 150 -0.25 -7.07 12.93
CA PRO A 150 0.53 -5.86 12.74
C PRO A 150 -0.33 -4.61 12.89
N ARG A 151 0.28 -3.55 13.44
CA ARG A 151 -0.29 -2.22 13.62
C ARG A 151 0.64 -1.18 13.00
N LEU A 152 0.17 -0.48 11.98
CA LEU A 152 0.91 0.58 11.31
C LEU A 152 0.38 1.94 11.75
N ALA A 153 1.13 2.67 12.57
CA ALA A 153 0.75 3.99 13.06
C ALA A 153 1.48 5.08 12.28
N PHE A 154 0.75 6.02 11.68
CA PHE A 154 1.34 7.14 10.97
C PHE A 154 1.86 8.20 11.95
N ALA A 155 3.12 8.60 11.77
CA ALA A 155 3.81 9.54 12.62
C ALA A 155 3.43 11.00 12.29
N PRO A 156 3.76 11.96 13.17
CA PRO A 156 3.62 13.38 12.86
C PRO A 156 4.28 13.75 11.53
N GLY A 157 3.59 14.54 10.72
CA GLY A 157 4.03 14.91 9.37
C GLY A 157 3.53 13.98 8.26
N ALA A 158 2.83 12.88 8.59
CA ALA A 158 2.18 12.04 7.60
C ALA A 158 1.10 12.79 6.83
N LEU A 159 1.32 12.93 5.52
CA LEU A 159 0.47 13.65 4.59
C LEU A 159 0.38 12.91 3.26
N LEU A 160 -0.85 12.64 2.83
CA LEU A 160 -1.16 12.27 1.46
C LEU A 160 -1.82 13.48 0.78
N ARG A 161 -1.35 13.84 -0.41
CA ARG A 161 -2.00 14.87 -1.24
C ARG A 161 -2.44 14.24 -2.53
N SER A 162 -3.58 14.66 -3.06
CA SER A 162 -4.03 14.26 -4.38
C SER A 162 -4.42 15.47 -5.21
N ARG A 163 -4.22 15.38 -6.52
CA ARG A 163 -4.67 16.35 -7.53
C ARG A 163 -5.18 15.59 -8.74
N GLY A 164 -6.21 16.08 -9.39
CA GLY A 164 -6.73 15.49 -10.61
C GLY A 164 -8.22 15.74 -10.76
N ARG A 165 -8.78 15.29 -11.89
CA ARG A 165 -10.21 15.40 -12.16
C ARG A 165 -10.90 14.12 -11.68
N ILE A 166 -11.70 14.21 -10.61
CA ILE A 166 -12.43 13.04 -10.06
C ILE A 166 -13.80 12.87 -10.76
N ILE A 167 -14.37 13.94 -11.30
CA ILE A 167 -15.63 13.98 -12.06
C ILE A 167 -15.55 15.11 -13.10
N ASP A 168 -16.20 14.93 -14.25
CA ASP A 168 -16.09 15.82 -15.43
C ASP A 168 -16.46 17.30 -15.18
N SER A 169 -17.09 17.62 -14.06
CA SER A 169 -17.52 18.97 -13.67
C SER A 169 -16.72 19.63 -12.53
N LEU A 170 -15.81 18.92 -11.85
CA LEU A 170 -15.08 19.47 -10.70
C LEU A 170 -13.55 19.30 -10.86
N ASN A 171 -12.86 20.42 -11.09
CA ASN A 171 -11.41 20.46 -11.03
C ASN A 171 -10.98 20.54 -9.56
N ILE A 172 -10.43 19.44 -9.05
CA ILE A 172 -9.83 19.42 -7.72
C ILE A 172 -8.38 19.88 -7.84
N ASP A 173 -8.13 21.09 -7.34
CA ASP A 173 -6.79 21.65 -7.29
C ASP A 173 -5.90 20.86 -6.34
N GLU A 174 -6.48 20.48 -5.19
CA GLU A 174 -5.79 19.74 -4.16
C GLU A 174 -6.75 19.12 -3.13
N VAL A 175 -6.55 17.84 -2.82
CA VAL A 175 -7.02 17.25 -1.56
C VAL A 175 -5.82 16.98 -0.68
N ARG A 176 -5.89 17.39 0.59
CA ARG A 176 -4.88 17.08 1.61
C ARG A 176 -5.48 16.16 2.65
N TRP A 177 -4.79 15.06 2.92
CA TRP A 177 -5.14 14.05 3.91
C TRP A 177 -4.04 14.01 4.98
N PRO A 178 -4.16 14.81 6.06
CA PRO A 178 -3.30 14.64 7.22
C PRO A 178 -3.61 13.29 7.87
N LEU A 179 -2.60 12.44 7.98
CA LEU A 179 -2.74 11.08 8.51
C LEU A 179 -2.06 10.89 9.86
N ALA A 180 -1.49 11.94 10.45
CA ALA A 180 -0.85 11.86 11.76
C ALA A 180 -1.80 11.27 12.82
N GLY A 181 -1.36 10.21 13.50
CA GLY A 181 -2.16 9.51 14.52
C GLY A 181 -3.17 8.51 13.97
N VAL A 182 -3.31 8.37 12.65
CA VAL A 182 -4.10 7.29 12.03
C VAL A 182 -3.34 5.97 12.18
N VAL A 183 -4.06 4.91 12.54
CA VAL A 183 -3.53 3.56 12.73
C VAL A 183 -4.24 2.60 11.79
N LEU A 184 -3.47 1.86 11.00
CA LEU A 184 -3.96 0.78 10.17
C LEU A 184 -3.71 -0.55 10.87
N THR A 185 -4.75 -1.39 10.91
CA THR A 185 -4.69 -2.75 11.43
C THR A 185 -5.39 -3.69 10.46
N ARG A 186 -5.24 -5.00 10.65
CA ARG A 186 -6.01 -6.00 9.88
C ARG A 186 -7.53 -5.86 10.03
N LYS A 187 -8.02 -5.24 11.11
CA LYS A 187 -9.45 -5.04 11.40
C LYS A 187 -10.00 -3.76 10.77
N GLY A 188 -9.15 -2.89 10.25
CA GLY A 188 -9.53 -1.63 9.64
C GLY A 188 -8.67 -0.46 10.11
N ILE A 189 -9.23 0.73 10.00
CA ILE A 189 -8.58 2.01 10.24
C ILE A 189 -9.10 2.60 11.55
N ASP A 190 -8.19 3.08 12.39
CA ASP A 190 -8.48 3.80 13.63
C ASP A 190 -7.85 5.20 13.57
N GLY A 191 -8.46 6.18 14.23
CA GLY A 191 -8.04 7.58 14.23
C GLY A 191 -8.86 8.52 13.32
N ARG A 192 -8.46 9.78 13.28
CA ARG A 192 -9.18 10.87 12.60
C ARG A 192 -8.79 10.92 11.13
N LEU A 193 -9.68 10.48 10.24
CA LEU A 193 -9.55 10.65 8.80
C LEU A 193 -10.21 11.96 8.37
N GLN A 194 -9.40 12.96 8.05
CA GLN A 194 -9.86 14.26 7.56
C GLN A 194 -9.29 14.56 6.18
N ALA A 195 -10.11 15.19 5.34
CA ALA A 195 -9.72 15.70 4.04
C ALA A 195 -9.93 17.21 4.00
N ILE A 196 -8.95 17.94 3.48
CA ILE A 196 -9.05 19.36 3.20
C ILE A 196 -9.07 19.49 1.69
N LEU A 197 -10.22 19.88 1.14
CA LEU A 197 -10.45 20.03 -0.29
C LEU A 197 -10.27 21.49 -0.72
N ARG A 198 -9.58 21.69 -1.83
CA ARG A 198 -9.59 22.93 -2.61
C ARG A 198 -10.02 22.60 -4.03
N ALA A 199 -11.06 23.27 -4.49
CA ALA A 199 -11.61 23.10 -5.83
C ALA A 199 -12.06 24.45 -6.37
N HIS A 200 -12.01 24.60 -7.69
CA HIS A 200 -12.59 25.74 -8.40
C HIS A 200 -13.57 25.24 -9.46
N GLU A 201 -14.64 25.98 -9.68
CA GLU A 201 -15.60 25.74 -10.76
C GLU A 201 -15.44 26.86 -11.80
N ARG A 202 -15.44 26.51 -13.10
CA ARG A 202 -15.17 27.49 -14.17
C ARG A 202 -16.33 28.45 -14.43
N GLU A 203 -17.54 28.15 -13.98
CA GLU A 203 -18.75 28.95 -14.22
C GLU A 203 -19.27 29.72 -12.99
N MET A 204 -18.84 29.40 -11.78
CA MET A 204 -19.07 30.20 -10.57
C MET A 204 -17.79 30.21 -9.71
N GLY A 205 -17.38 31.39 -9.23
CA GLY A 205 -16.05 31.66 -8.68
C GLY A 205 -15.60 30.85 -7.45
N ASP A 206 -14.39 31.19 -6.97
CA ASP A 206 -13.62 30.49 -5.92
C ASP A 206 -14.46 29.92 -4.74
N PHE A 207 -14.37 28.60 -4.53
CA PHE A 207 -14.87 27.96 -3.32
C PHE A 207 -13.83 28.07 -2.19
N HIS A 208 -14.29 28.56 -1.03
CA HIS A 208 -13.47 28.65 0.17
C HIS A 208 -13.22 27.26 0.79
N PRO A 209 -12.12 27.06 1.54
CA PRO A 209 -11.77 25.76 2.12
C PRO A 209 -12.86 25.27 3.09
N ALA A 210 -13.55 24.19 2.72
CA ALA A 210 -14.47 23.47 3.59
C ALA A 210 -13.74 22.27 4.21
N SER A 211 -13.74 22.17 5.55
CA SER A 211 -13.22 21.02 6.28
C SER A 211 -14.30 19.96 6.44
N TRP A 212 -14.12 18.80 5.82
CA TRP A 212 -15.05 17.67 5.93
C TRP A 212 -14.45 16.60 6.83
N THR A 213 -15.23 16.12 7.81
CA THR A 213 -14.82 15.02 8.69
C THR A 213 -15.64 13.80 8.31
N ALA A 214 -14.98 12.71 7.88
CA ALA A 214 -15.69 11.45 7.69
C ALA A 214 -16.11 10.91 9.06
N GLY A 215 -17.39 10.52 9.20
CA GLY A 215 -17.89 9.84 10.39
C GLY A 215 -17.18 8.48 10.60
N PRO A 216 -17.17 7.94 11.83
CA PRO A 216 -16.51 6.67 12.12
C PRO A 216 -17.13 5.52 11.30
N VAL A 217 -16.33 4.89 10.44
CA VAL A 217 -16.73 3.69 9.69
C VAL A 217 -16.56 2.47 10.59
N THR A 218 -17.66 1.96 11.13
CA THR A 218 -17.64 0.79 12.03
C THR A 218 -17.77 -0.50 11.19
N SER A 219 -16.65 -0.96 10.65
CA SER A 219 -16.45 -2.23 9.93
C SER A 219 -17.01 -2.37 8.51
N CYS A 220 -16.13 -2.74 7.57
CA CYS A 220 -16.47 -3.49 6.36
C CYS A 220 -16.02 -4.94 6.58
N ARG A 221 -16.94 -5.91 6.58
CA ARG A 221 -16.57 -7.34 6.55
C ARG A 221 -16.37 -7.76 5.09
N THR A 222 -15.20 -8.31 4.78
CA THR A 222 -15.00 -9.14 3.59
C THR A 222 -15.72 -10.47 3.81
N ALA A 223 -16.73 -10.78 2.99
CA ALA A 223 -17.33 -12.10 2.96
C ALA A 223 -16.47 -13.03 2.09
N GLY A 224 -16.09 -14.19 2.62
CA GLY A 224 -15.30 -15.20 1.91
C GLY A 224 -16.13 -15.92 0.83
N TYR A 225 -15.46 -16.27 -0.28
CA TYR A 225 -16.05 -16.96 -1.43
C TYR A 225 -16.06 -18.48 -1.19
N GLY A 226 -17.24 -19.11 -1.29
CA GLY A 226 -17.42 -20.55 -1.38
C GLY A 226 -18.05 -20.89 -2.73
N SER A 227 -17.45 -21.81 -3.49
CA SER A 227 -17.94 -22.21 -4.82
C SER A 227 -19.15 -23.13 -4.71
N GLY A 228 -20.23 -22.81 -5.44
CA GLY A 228 -21.37 -23.69 -5.66
C GLY A 228 -22.01 -23.39 -7.01
N ALA A 229 -21.97 -24.36 -7.91
CA ALA A 229 -22.56 -24.27 -9.24
C ALA A 229 -24.08 -24.32 -9.16
N THR A 230 -24.77 -23.22 -9.46
CA THR A 230 -26.07 -23.11 -10.15
C THR A 230 -26.45 -21.62 -10.17
N GLY A 231 -26.95 -21.15 -11.31
CA GLY A 231 -27.07 -19.72 -11.60
C GLY A 231 -28.02 -18.97 -10.66
N GLU A 232 -27.51 -17.91 -10.02
CA GLU A 232 -28.31 -16.86 -9.40
C GLU A 232 -27.54 -15.54 -9.27
N ARG A 233 -28.27 -14.43 -9.18
CA ARG A 233 -27.86 -13.02 -9.39
C ARG A 233 -26.64 -12.58 -8.57
N ALA A 234 -25.78 -11.80 -9.21
CA ALA A 234 -24.72 -11.02 -8.54
C ALA A 234 -25.31 -10.13 -7.45
N THR A 235 -24.97 -10.41 -6.19
CA THR A 235 -25.24 -9.54 -5.05
C THR A 235 -24.01 -8.70 -4.76
N SER A 236 -24.13 -7.39 -4.86
CA SER A 236 -23.07 -6.43 -4.53
C SER A 236 -22.76 -6.46 -3.02
N PRO A 237 -21.51 -6.16 -2.60
CA PRO A 237 -21.21 -5.95 -1.19
C PRO A 237 -22.10 -4.82 -0.64
N GLN A 238 -22.94 -5.14 0.34
CA GLN A 238 -23.77 -4.15 1.01
C GLN A 238 -22.91 -3.31 1.96
N CYS A 239 -22.30 -2.26 1.43
CA CYS A 239 -22.01 -1.08 2.24
C CYS A 239 -23.36 -0.45 2.60
N ARG A 240 -23.77 -0.52 3.86
CA ARG A 240 -24.89 0.30 4.35
C ARG A 240 -24.38 1.74 4.49
N PRO A 241 -24.88 2.72 3.73
CA PRO A 241 -24.62 4.11 4.04
C PRO A 241 -25.33 4.44 5.36
N ALA A 242 -24.57 4.73 6.40
CA ALA A 242 -25.09 5.51 7.51
C ALA A 242 -25.31 6.93 6.97
N GLY A 243 -26.56 7.39 7.04
CA GLY A 243 -27.03 8.52 6.27
C GLY A 243 -26.39 9.88 6.61
N MET A 244 -26.54 10.75 5.63
CA MET A 244 -26.60 12.21 5.69
C MET A 244 -25.31 13.00 5.90
N TRP A 245 -24.76 13.42 4.76
CA TRP A 245 -23.96 14.62 4.57
C TRP A 245 -24.63 15.83 5.22
N GLN A 246 -23.99 16.45 6.20
CA GLN A 246 -24.36 17.79 6.68
C GLN A 246 -23.15 18.70 6.53
N GLY A 247 -23.27 19.70 5.64
CA GLY A 247 -22.35 20.83 5.58
C GLY A 247 -22.88 21.94 6.46
N GLU A 248 -22.09 22.40 7.42
CA GLU A 248 -22.29 23.72 8.02
C GLU A 248 -21.70 24.76 7.06
N GLY A 249 -22.54 25.26 6.15
CA GLY A 249 -22.26 26.43 5.34
C GLY A 249 -22.93 27.65 5.96
N SER A 250 -22.15 28.60 6.47
CA SER A 250 -22.65 29.96 6.71
C SER A 250 -23.03 30.58 5.37
N GLY A 251 -24.29 31.02 5.26
CA GLY A 251 -24.95 31.39 4.01
C GLY A 251 -24.26 32.49 3.19
N ALA A 252 -24.50 32.42 1.88
CA ALA A 252 -24.15 33.45 0.92
C ALA A 252 -25.06 34.68 1.08
N THR A 253 -24.46 35.88 1.12
CA THR A 253 -25.15 37.13 0.76
C THR A 253 -24.87 37.43 -0.71
N ALA A 254 -25.94 37.81 -1.41
CA ALA A 254 -26.04 38.08 -2.85
C ALA A 254 -25.07 39.16 -3.37
#